data_AF-A0A2V8CK39-F1
#
_entry.id   AF-A0A2V8CK39-F1
#
_cell.length_a   1.000
_cell.length_b   1.000
_cell.length_c   1.000
_cell.angle_alpha   90.00
_cell.angle_beta   90.00
_cell.angle_gamma   90.00
#
_symmetry.space_group_name_H-M   'P 1'
#
loop_
_entity.id
_entity.type
_entity.pdbx_description
1 polymer ?
#
loop_
_entity_poly.entity_id
_entity_poly.type
_entity_poly.pdbx_seq_one_letter_code
_entity_poly.pdbx_strand_id
1 'polypeptide(L)' 'DQRSVIIHRFVDERSIRDVAQHMNRTEGAIKQLQLRALETLRARMGGGDA' A
#
# COMPACT_ATOMS: atom_id res chain seq x y z
N ASP A 1 -4.93 -3.55 6.74
CA ASP A 1 -5.14 -2.89 5.43
C ASP A 1 -3.86 -2.33 4.80
N GLN A 2 -3.33 -1.19 5.28
CA GLN A 2 -2.16 -0.53 4.68
C GLN A 2 -0.95 -1.48 4.53
N ARG A 3 -0.57 -2.20 5.61
CA ARG A 3 0.52 -3.19 5.56
C ARG A 3 0.24 -4.31 4.55
N SER A 4 -0.97 -4.83 4.51
CA SER A 4 -1.37 -5.91 3.59
C SER A 4 -1.26 -5.47 2.13
N VAL A 5 -1.68 -4.22 1.81
CA VAL A 5 -1.52 -3.64 0.47
C VAL A 5 -0.05 -3.59 0.05
N ILE A 6 0.85 -3.17 0.95
CA ILE A 6 2.29 -3.13 0.65
C ILE A 6 2.88 -4.53 0.45
N ILE A 7 2.53 -5.49 1.30
CA ILE A 7 2.99 -6.88 1.15
C ILE A 7 2.54 -7.43 -0.20
N HIS A 8 1.26 -7.37 -0.52
CA HIS A 8 0.76 -7.92 -1.78
C HIS A 8 1.32 -7.19 -3.02
N ARG A 9 1.51 -5.87 -2.95
CA ARG A 9 1.99 -5.07 -4.10
C ARG A 9 3.48 -5.22 -4.34
N PHE A 10 4.29 -5.28 -3.29
CA PHE A 10 5.75 -5.15 -3.40
C PHE A 10 6.52 -6.40 -2.98
N VAL A 11 5.98 -7.23 -2.08
CA VAL A 11 6.61 -8.51 -1.71
C VAL A 11 6.09 -9.63 -2.61
N ASP A 12 4.77 -9.69 -2.80
CA ASP A 12 4.14 -10.70 -3.68
C ASP A 12 4.06 -10.24 -5.15
N GLU A 13 4.54 -9.02 -5.45
CA GLU A 13 4.59 -8.40 -6.78
C GLU A 13 3.25 -8.38 -7.58
N ARG A 14 2.11 -8.43 -6.89
CA ARG A 14 0.79 -8.44 -7.53
C ARG A 14 0.46 -7.11 -8.19
N SER A 15 -0.33 -7.15 -9.27
CA SER A 15 -0.86 -5.93 -9.86
C SER A 15 -1.88 -5.25 -8.92
N ILE A 16 -2.10 -3.94 -9.07
CA ILE A 16 -3.11 -3.22 -8.27
C ILE A 16 -4.50 -3.83 -8.43
N ARG A 17 -4.83 -4.30 -9.63
CA ARG A 17 -6.09 -4.99 -9.92
C ARG A 17 -6.24 -6.27 -9.11
N ASP A 18 -5.20 -7.10 -9.09
CA ASP A 18 -5.22 -8.38 -8.37
C ASP A 18 -5.31 -8.16 -6.86
N VAL A 19 -4.62 -7.14 -6.34
CA VAL A 19 -4.73 -6.74 -4.92
C VAL A 19 -6.15 -6.28 -4.60
N ALA A 20 -6.74 -5.46 -5.47
CA ALA A 20 -8.11 -4.96 -5.29
C ALA A 20 -9.13 -6.10 -5.26
N GLN A 21 -9.02 -7.05 -6.20
CA GLN A 21 -9.86 -8.26 -6.22
C GLN A 21 -9.63 -9.13 -4.97
N HIS A 22 -8.37 -9.40 -4.62
CA HIS A 22 -8.01 -10.23 -3.47
C HIS A 22 -8.52 -9.65 -2.14
N MET A 23 -8.52 -8.33 -2.00
CA MET A 23 -8.96 -7.63 -0.79
C MET A 23 -10.44 -7.24 -0.81
N ASN A 24 -11.18 -7.59 -1.87
CA ASN A 24 -12.58 -7.17 -2.10
C ASN A 24 -12.77 -5.65 -1.99
N ARG A 25 -11.93 -4.89 -2.70
CA ARG A 25 -11.96 -3.41 -2.75
C ARG A 25 -11.84 -2.90 -4.18
N THR A 26 -12.09 -1.62 -4.37
CA THR A 26 -11.82 -0.94 -5.65
C THR A 26 -10.33 -0.64 -5.81
N GLU A 27 -9.84 -0.56 -7.05
CA GLU A 27 -8.45 -0.15 -7.33
C GLU A 27 -8.12 1.23 -6.74
N GLY A 28 -9.10 2.16 -6.74
CA GLY A 28 -8.95 3.49 -6.12
C GLY A 28 -8.72 3.42 -4.61
N ALA A 29 -9.46 2.55 -3.90
CA ALA A 29 -9.27 2.34 -2.47
C ALA A 29 -7.88 1.73 -2.18
N ILE A 30 -7.41 0.80 -3.00
CA ILE A 30 -6.05 0.24 -2.87
C ILE A 30 -4.98 1.30 -3.08
N LYS A 31 -5.11 2.16 -4.09
CA LYS A 31 -4.18 3.28 -4.33
C LYS A 31 -4.10 4.24 -3.14
N GLN A 32 -5.25 4.58 -2.53
CA GLN A 32 -5.29 5.42 -1.34
C GLN A 32 -4.62 4.77 -0.12
N LEU A 33 -4.85 3.47 0.09
CA LEU A 33 -4.18 2.73 1.16
C LEU A 33 -2.67 2.62 0.92
N GLN A 34 -2.25 2.42 -0.34
CA GLN A 34 -0.84 2.38 -0.72
C GLN A 34 -0.15 3.71 -0.43
N LEU A 35 -0.76 4.85 -0.81
CA LEU A 35 -0.20 6.18 -0.51
C LEU A 35 0.01 6.37 1.00
N ARG A 36 -1.04 6.15 1.81
CA ARG A 36 -0.96 6.29 3.26
C ARG A 36 0.06 5.35 3.90
N ALA A 37 0.18 4.13 3.36
CA ALA A 37 1.17 3.17 3.83
C ALA A 37 2.60 3.65 3.55
N LEU A 38 2.86 4.20 2.37
CA LEU A 38 4.17 4.77 2.00
C LEU A 38 4.51 6.01 2.83
N GLU A 39 3.55 6.90 3.07
CA GLU A 39 3.73 8.06 3.96
C GLU A 39 4.08 7.61 5.39
N THR A 40 3.37 6.61 5.91
CA THR A 40 3.63 6.03 7.23
C THR A 40 5.02 5.40 7.30
N LEU A 41 5.44 4.67 6.26
CA LEU A 41 6.77 4.09 6.18
C LEU A 41 7.85 5.17 6.12
N ARG A 42 7.66 6.20 5.30
CA ARG A 42 8.56 7.36 5.20
C ARG A 42 8.78 8.03 6.57
N ALA A 43 7.69 8.31 7.29
CA ALA A 43 7.76 8.92 8.62
C ALA A 43 8.54 8.03 9.61
N ARG A 44 8.34 6.71 9.58
CA ARG A 44 9.06 5.76 10.45
C ARG A 44 10.53 5.60 10.12
N MET A 45 10.92 5.78 8.86
CA MET A 45 12.31 5.69 8.40
C MET A 45 13.11 6.99 8.64
N GLY A 46 12.53 7.98 9.35
CA GLY A 46 13.19 9.27 9.62
C GLY A 46 13.18 10.23 8.43
N GLY A 47 12.38 9.96 7.39
CA GLY A 47 12.28 10.81 6.20
C GLY A 47 11.19 11.89 6.29
N GLY A 48 10.56 12.04 7.46
CA GLY A 48 9.73 13.19 7.81
C GLY A 48 10.53 14.03 8.80
N ASP A 49 10.98 15.20 8.34
CA ASP A 49 11.80 16.20 9.05
C ASP A 49 13.31 15.92 9.04
N ALA A 50 13.93 16.25 7.91
CA ALA A 50 15.32 16.72 7.78
C ALA A 50 15.31 18.01 6.96
#